data_AF-A0A165IL05-F1
#
_entry.id   AF-A0A165IL05-F1
#
_cell.length_a   1.000
_cell.length_b   1.000
_cell.length_c   1.000
_cell.angle_alpha   90.00
_cell.angle_beta   90.00
_cell.angle_gamma   90.00
#
_symmetry.space_group_name_H-M   'P 1'
#
loop_
_entity.id
_entity.type
_entity.pdbx_description
1 polymer ?
#
loop_
_entity_poly.entity_id
_entity_poly.type
_entity_poly.pdbx_seq_one_letter_code
_entity_poly.pdbx_strand_id
1 'polypeptide(L)'
;MFFTPLSAAALAVSGALASTIGFKRDLCGLVDSDLNLDVGLVTVDFGHIGPICLCISALPDFLSTNAVVGIPIQIFGDAEVEAALGALIGGSPVCNASPSTRKRDTYVFNDKMCPKGLSLCGVQSSWSNTNWECIDTKTDLESCGGCVMGVMGTPSSGVDCTAIEGVEDVACDGGKCQVFSCAPGYRVSDCGTTCVRTSHHT
;
A
#
# COMPACT_ATOMS: atom_id res chain seq x y z
N MET A 1 33.05 62.82 -52.96
CA MET A 1 32.89 61.38 -53.26
C MET A 1 32.75 60.66 -51.94
N PHE A 2 31.56 60.11 -51.73
CA PHE A 2 31.10 59.40 -50.55
C PHE A 2 31.85 58.08 -50.39
N PHE A 3 32.25 57.70 -49.18
CA PHE A 3 32.16 56.32 -48.67
C PHE A 3 32.31 56.38 -47.13
N THR A 4 31.20 56.14 -46.43
CA THR A 4 31.11 56.01 -44.96
C THR A 4 31.61 54.64 -44.50
N PRO A 5 32.03 54.49 -43.24
CA PRO A 5 32.45 53.20 -42.69
C PRO A 5 31.23 52.28 -42.53
N LEU A 6 31.33 51.08 -43.09
CA LEU A 6 30.33 50.02 -42.93
C LEU A 6 30.38 49.54 -41.46
N SER A 7 29.38 49.93 -40.67
CA SER A 7 29.14 49.38 -39.34
C SER A 7 28.96 47.87 -39.40
N ALA A 8 29.65 47.16 -38.51
CA ALA A 8 29.37 45.78 -38.17
C ALA A 8 28.01 45.68 -37.46
N ALA A 9 26.92 45.64 -38.24
CA ALA A 9 25.61 45.22 -37.76
C ALA A 9 25.50 43.70 -37.95
N ALA A 10 26.08 42.95 -37.01
CA ALA A 10 25.87 41.52 -36.91
C ALA A 10 24.42 41.24 -36.46
N LEU A 11 23.66 40.59 -37.34
CA LEU A 11 22.51 39.72 -37.11
C LEU A 11 21.97 39.66 -35.67
N ALA A 12 20.99 40.51 -35.35
CA ALA A 12 20.03 40.26 -34.30
C ALA A 12 18.71 39.79 -34.93
N VAL A 13 18.73 38.63 -35.60
CA VAL A 13 17.50 37.93 -35.96
C VAL A 13 17.21 36.97 -34.80
N SER A 14 16.39 37.48 -33.88
CA SER A 14 15.47 36.76 -33.02
C SER A 14 15.88 35.35 -32.60
N GLY A 15 16.47 35.23 -31.41
CA GLY A 15 16.58 33.98 -30.65
C GLY A 15 15.23 33.36 -30.21
N ALA A 16 14.16 33.57 -30.98
CA ALA A 16 12.82 33.03 -30.75
C ALA A 16 12.59 31.69 -31.50
N LEU A 17 13.57 31.21 -32.26
CA LEU A 17 13.46 29.98 -33.06
C LEU A 17 14.33 28.82 -32.54
N ALA A 18 14.99 28.96 -31.39
CA ALA A 18 15.75 27.87 -30.77
C ALA A 18 14.93 27.01 -29.79
N SER A 19 13.65 27.33 -29.55
CA SER A 19 12.83 26.63 -28.56
C SER A 19 11.93 25.52 -29.13
N THR A 20 11.93 25.26 -30.44
CA THR A 20 10.92 24.38 -31.07
C THR A 20 11.36 22.94 -31.37
N ILE A 21 12.56 22.50 -30.96
CA ILE A 21 12.95 21.07 -31.09
C ILE A 21 13.70 20.56 -29.84
N GLY A 22 13.38 21.09 -28.67
CA GLY A 22 13.66 20.39 -27.42
C GLY A 22 12.56 19.36 -27.20
N PHE A 23 12.85 18.06 -27.37
CA PHE A 23 12.00 17.02 -26.79
C PHE A 23 11.96 17.27 -25.28
N LYS A 24 10.94 17.98 -24.77
CA LYS A 24 10.68 18.11 -23.34
C LYS A 24 10.35 16.70 -22.86
N ARG A 25 11.35 15.99 -22.35
CA ARG A 25 11.16 14.66 -21.76
C ARG A 25 10.35 14.88 -20.50
N ASP A 26 9.10 14.43 -20.53
CA ASP A 26 8.26 14.45 -19.35
C ASP A 26 8.74 13.37 -18.39
N LEU A 27 8.93 13.72 -17.12
CA LEU A 27 9.30 12.78 -16.09
C LEU A 27 8.00 12.26 -15.48
N CYS A 28 7.80 10.95 -15.57
CA CYS A 28 6.61 10.28 -15.09
C CYS A 28 6.98 9.17 -14.13
N GLY A 29 6.23 9.09 -13.03
CA GLY A 29 6.36 8.07 -12.01
C GLY A 29 5.03 7.34 -11.82
N LEU A 30 5.09 6.02 -11.60
CA LEU A 30 3.95 5.23 -11.17
C LEU A 30 3.73 5.47 -9.66
N VAL A 31 2.86 6.42 -9.35
CA VAL A 31 2.54 6.82 -7.97
C VAL A 31 1.49 5.87 -7.41
N ASP A 32 1.82 5.20 -6.32
CA ASP A 32 0.99 4.26 -5.55
C ASP A 32 1.34 4.41 -4.06
N SER A 33 1.01 5.57 -3.49
CA SER A 33 1.45 5.97 -2.15
C SER A 33 0.52 7.00 -1.52
N ASP A 34 0.56 7.10 -0.19
CA ASP A 34 -0.23 8.08 0.56
C ASP A 34 0.40 9.47 0.52
N LEU A 35 -0.43 10.50 0.32
CA LEU A 35 0.00 11.88 0.35
C LEU A 35 0.18 12.34 1.79
N ASN A 36 1.44 12.47 2.19
CA ASN A 36 1.82 12.94 3.52
C ASN A 36 2.45 14.33 3.41
N LEU A 37 1.96 15.28 4.20
CA LEU A 37 2.54 16.62 4.32
C LEU A 37 2.83 16.95 5.79
N ASP A 38 3.94 17.64 6.02
CA ASP A 38 4.36 18.04 7.36
C ASP A 38 3.80 19.42 7.73
N VAL A 39 3.03 19.48 8.82
CA VAL A 39 2.67 20.73 9.52
C VAL A 39 3.60 20.90 10.71
N GLY A 40 4.87 21.19 10.44
CA GLY A 40 5.88 21.43 11.48
C GLY A 40 6.28 20.16 12.24
N LEU A 41 5.59 19.85 13.34
CA LEU A 41 5.91 18.70 14.21
C LEU A 41 5.04 17.45 13.96
N VAL A 42 4.06 17.53 13.05
CA VAL A 42 3.12 16.44 12.77
C VAL A 42 3.03 16.22 11.26
N THR A 43 3.19 14.97 10.83
CA THR A 43 2.92 14.52 9.47
C THR A 43 1.45 14.13 9.36
N VAL A 44 0.72 14.74 8.41
CA VAL A 44 -0.70 14.46 8.17
C VAL A 44 -0.84 13.66 6.88
N ASP A 45 -1.58 12.57 6.96
CA ASP A 45 -1.95 11.71 5.83
C ASP A 45 -3.28 12.20 5.23
N PHE A 46 -3.25 12.57 3.95
CA PHE A 46 -4.40 13.09 3.20
C PHE A 46 -5.06 12.03 2.33
N GLY A 47 -4.52 10.81 2.30
CA GLY A 47 -5.08 9.67 1.59
C GLY A 47 -4.20 9.16 0.44
N HIS A 48 -4.65 8.04 -0.11
CA HIS A 48 -3.90 7.26 -1.08
C HIS A 48 -3.99 7.80 -2.51
N ILE A 49 -2.83 8.00 -3.16
CA ILE A 49 -2.71 8.41 -4.56
C ILE A 49 -2.15 7.23 -5.36
N GLY A 50 -3.03 6.46 -6.02
CA GLY A 50 -2.62 5.43 -6.97
C GLY A 50 -3.48 4.17 -7.02
N PRO A 51 -3.12 3.21 -7.89
CA PRO A 51 -1.96 3.26 -8.79
C PRO A 51 -2.24 4.11 -10.04
N ILE A 52 -1.43 5.14 -10.29
CA ILE A 52 -1.55 6.00 -11.48
C ILE A 52 -0.18 6.42 -12.01
N CYS A 53 -0.03 6.48 -13.33
CA CYS A 53 1.12 7.15 -13.92
C CYS A 53 0.92 8.66 -13.89
N LEU A 54 1.66 9.35 -13.02
CA LEU A 54 1.62 10.80 -12.91
C LEU A 54 2.90 11.40 -13.47
N CYS A 55 2.74 12.40 -14.34
CA CYS A 55 3.84 13.10 -14.97
C CYS A 55 3.93 14.54 -14.47
N ILE A 56 5.14 15.10 -14.43
CA ILE A 56 5.36 16.49 -14.00
C ILE A 56 4.51 17.46 -14.84
N SER A 57 4.38 17.21 -16.15
CA SER A 57 3.55 18.07 -17.00
C SER A 57 2.05 18.05 -16.68
N ALA A 58 1.56 16.99 -16.05
CA ALA A 58 0.15 16.78 -15.72
C ALA A 58 -0.19 17.19 -14.27
N LEU A 59 0.79 17.64 -13.48
CA LEU A 59 0.56 18.09 -12.10
C LEU A 59 -0.50 19.19 -11.98
N PRO A 60 -0.51 20.24 -12.82
CA PRO A 60 -1.53 21.30 -12.71
C PRO A 60 -2.96 20.76 -12.91
N ASP A 61 -3.13 19.83 -13.85
CA ASP A 61 -4.42 19.18 -14.09
C ASP A 61 -4.78 18.26 -12.91
N PHE A 62 -3.81 17.56 -12.33
CA PHE A 62 -4.01 16.70 -11.17
C PHE A 62 -4.42 17.49 -9.92
N LEU A 63 -3.81 18.65 -9.67
CA LEU A 63 -4.14 19.55 -8.55
C LEU A 63 -5.58 20.07 -8.63
N SER A 64 -6.09 20.29 -9.85
CA SER A 64 -7.46 20.79 -10.06
C SER A 64 -8.53 19.70 -10.13
N THR A 65 -8.15 18.44 -10.36
CA THR A 65 -9.12 17.35 -10.63
C THR A 65 -9.15 16.27 -9.56
N ASN A 66 -8.10 16.09 -8.77
CA ASN A 66 -8.03 15.02 -7.79
C ASN A 66 -8.57 15.47 -6.41
N ALA A 67 -9.47 14.68 -5.84
CA ALA A 67 -10.08 15.00 -4.55
C ALA A 67 -9.12 14.89 -3.35
N VAL A 68 -8.09 14.02 -3.44
CA VAL A 68 -7.10 13.80 -2.37
C VAL A 68 -6.29 15.06 -2.10
N VAL A 69 -5.98 15.84 -3.14
CA VAL A 69 -5.19 17.07 -3.05
C VAL A 69 -6.03 18.32 -2.75
N GLY A 70 -7.35 18.24 -2.85
CA GLY A 70 -8.24 19.40 -2.65
C GLY A 70 -8.12 20.02 -1.26
N ILE A 71 -8.15 19.21 -0.19
CA ILE A 71 -7.96 19.69 1.19
C ILE A 71 -6.51 20.20 1.42
N PRO A 72 -5.46 19.45 1.06
CA PRO A 72 -4.08 19.92 1.11
C PRO A 72 -3.85 21.28 0.47
N ILE A 73 -4.38 21.50 -0.73
CA ILE A 73 -4.21 22.76 -1.46
C ILE A 73 -4.77 23.94 -0.67
N GLN A 74 -5.93 23.78 -0.04
CA GLN A 74 -6.55 24.86 0.75
C GLN A 74 -5.75 25.19 2.02
N ILE A 75 -4.96 24.25 2.54
CA ILE A 75 -4.21 24.39 3.79
C ILE A 75 -2.77 24.87 3.55
N PHE A 76 -2.08 24.28 2.58
CA PHE A 76 -0.65 24.51 2.33
C PHE A 76 -0.36 25.29 1.04
N GLY A 77 -1.35 25.42 0.16
CA GLY A 77 -1.20 26.02 -1.16
C GLY A 77 -0.66 25.05 -2.21
N ASP A 78 -0.87 25.41 -3.48
CA ASP A 78 -0.53 24.57 -4.64
C ASP A 78 0.96 24.20 -4.68
N ALA A 79 1.84 25.14 -4.37
CA ALA A 79 3.29 24.95 -4.49
C ALA A 79 3.83 23.85 -3.57
N GLU A 80 3.31 23.74 -2.35
CA GLU A 80 3.74 22.72 -1.40
C GLU A 80 3.23 21.33 -1.81
N VAL A 81 1.97 21.27 -2.24
CA VAL A 81 1.35 20.01 -2.72
C VAL A 81 2.02 19.55 -4.01
N GLU A 82 2.34 20.46 -4.92
CA GLU A 82 3.06 20.16 -6.15
C GLU A 82 4.48 19.65 -5.86
N ALA A 83 5.18 20.23 -4.88
CA ALA A 83 6.51 19.77 -4.47
C ALA A 83 6.45 18.34 -3.89
N ALA A 84 5.46 18.04 -3.05
CA ALA A 84 5.25 16.71 -2.50
C ALA A 84 4.92 15.68 -3.59
N LEU A 85 4.03 16.01 -4.53
CA LEU A 85 3.73 15.15 -5.68
C LEU A 85 4.96 14.98 -6.59
N GLY A 86 5.77 16.02 -6.78
CA GLY A 86 7.03 15.94 -7.50
C GLY A 86 8.03 14.98 -6.85
N ALA A 87 8.11 14.97 -5.51
CA ALA A 87 8.92 14.02 -4.77
C ALA A 87 8.42 12.58 -4.93
N LEU A 88 7.09 12.37 -4.89
CA LEU A 88 6.48 11.06 -5.16
C LEU A 88 6.79 10.59 -6.58
N ILE A 89 6.63 11.44 -7.60
CA ILE A 89 6.98 11.12 -8.99
C ILE A 89 8.46 10.74 -9.12
N GLY A 90 9.36 11.50 -8.48
CA GLY A 90 10.80 11.25 -8.53
C GLY A 90 11.24 9.99 -7.77
N GLY A 91 10.50 9.58 -6.75
CA GLY A 91 10.74 8.35 -5.97
C GLY A 91 10.06 7.10 -6.55
N SER A 92 9.09 7.28 -7.44
CA SER A 92 8.31 6.20 -8.03
C SER A 92 9.01 5.52 -9.22
N PRO A 93 8.72 4.24 -9.49
CA PRO A 93 9.17 3.57 -10.71
C PRO A 93 8.72 4.34 -11.97
N VAL A 94 9.56 4.35 -13.01
CA VAL A 94 9.23 5.02 -14.28
C VAL A 94 7.99 4.39 -14.90
N CYS A 95 7.08 5.23 -15.40
CA CYS A 95 5.98 4.76 -16.21
C CYS A 95 6.50 4.17 -17.53
N ASN A 96 6.55 2.85 -17.66
CA ASN A 96 6.63 2.26 -18.99
C ASN A 96 5.23 2.31 -19.61
N ALA A 97 5.09 2.97 -20.76
CA ALA A 97 3.90 2.82 -21.57
C ALA A 97 3.77 1.32 -21.89
N SER A 98 2.75 0.70 -21.32
CA SER A 98 2.54 -0.75 -21.20
C SER A 98 3.26 -1.40 -20.01
N PRO A 99 2.55 -1.55 -18.87
CA PRO A 99 2.66 -2.79 -18.13
C PRO A 99 2.15 -3.88 -19.07
N SER A 100 3.05 -4.52 -19.81
CA SER A 100 2.82 -5.91 -20.23
C SER A 100 2.92 -6.85 -19.03
N THR A 101 2.81 -6.35 -17.80
CA THR A 101 2.23 -7.18 -16.77
C THR A 101 0.82 -7.47 -17.27
N ARG A 102 0.57 -8.72 -17.68
CA ARG A 102 -0.74 -9.30 -17.38
C ARG A 102 -1.06 -8.82 -15.96
N LYS A 103 -2.30 -8.42 -15.68
CA LYS A 103 -2.82 -7.95 -14.38
C LYS A 103 -2.43 -8.83 -13.15
N ARG A 104 -1.66 -9.90 -13.36
CA ARG A 104 -1.31 -10.98 -12.46
C ARG A 104 0.09 -10.89 -11.82
N ASP A 105 1.03 -10.06 -12.30
CA ASP A 105 2.46 -10.32 -11.95
C ASP A 105 3.22 -9.26 -11.12
N THR A 106 2.58 -8.26 -10.50
CA THR A 106 3.31 -7.34 -9.59
C THR A 106 2.50 -6.88 -8.37
N TYR A 107 1.66 -7.73 -7.79
CA TYR A 107 1.22 -7.47 -6.41
C TYR A 107 2.39 -7.83 -5.49
N VAL A 108 3.18 -6.83 -5.07
CA VAL A 108 4.25 -7.01 -4.08
C VAL A 108 3.57 -7.20 -2.74
N PHE A 109 3.21 -8.45 -2.39
CA PHE A 109 2.51 -8.78 -1.15
C PHE A 109 3.25 -8.22 0.06
N ASN A 110 2.69 -7.16 0.64
CA ASN A 110 3.29 -6.43 1.76
C ASN A 110 2.22 -5.94 2.74
N ASP A 111 2.66 -5.53 3.91
CA ASP A 111 1.82 -5.15 5.05
C ASP A 111 0.90 -3.94 4.78
N LYS A 112 1.07 -3.21 3.66
CA LYS A 112 0.22 -2.07 3.28
C LYS A 112 -1.03 -2.48 2.50
N MET A 113 -1.16 -3.76 2.15
CA MET A 113 -2.35 -4.26 1.43
C MET A 113 -3.58 -4.35 2.32
N CYS A 114 -3.36 -4.42 3.62
CA CYS A 114 -4.41 -4.45 4.61
C CYS A 114 -4.46 -3.13 5.38
N PRO A 115 -5.67 -2.68 5.78
CA PRO A 115 -5.81 -1.61 6.77
C PRO A 115 -4.96 -1.88 8.01
N LYS A 116 -4.50 -0.80 8.67
CA LYS A 116 -3.71 -0.89 9.89
C LYS A 116 -4.39 -1.79 10.92
N GLY A 117 -3.63 -2.73 11.48
CA GLY A 117 -4.11 -3.68 12.48
C GLY A 117 -4.59 -5.02 11.92
N LEU A 118 -4.73 -5.15 10.59
CA LEU A 118 -5.07 -6.40 9.94
C LEU A 118 -3.84 -7.06 9.31
N SER A 119 -3.85 -8.39 9.26
CA SER A 119 -2.81 -9.21 8.64
C SER A 119 -3.26 -9.75 7.30
N LEU A 120 -2.34 -9.82 6.36
CA LEU A 120 -2.55 -10.37 5.03
C LEU A 120 -2.45 -11.90 5.07
N CYS A 121 -3.60 -12.59 5.12
CA CYS A 121 -3.65 -14.04 5.24
C CYS A 121 -4.09 -14.69 3.93
N GLY A 122 -3.54 -15.88 3.65
CA GLY A 122 -3.92 -16.67 2.49
C GLY A 122 -5.28 -17.34 2.69
N VAL A 123 -6.10 -17.38 1.65
CA VAL A 123 -7.36 -18.12 1.64
C VAL A 123 -7.14 -19.48 1.00
N GLN A 124 -7.62 -20.55 1.64
CA GLN A 124 -7.58 -21.88 1.05
C GLN A 124 -8.47 -21.93 -0.19
N SER A 125 -7.89 -22.19 -1.36
CA SER A 125 -8.66 -22.38 -2.59
C SER A 125 -8.13 -23.53 -3.43
N SER A 126 -9.05 -24.31 -4.03
CA SER A 126 -8.71 -25.48 -4.84
C SER A 126 -8.05 -25.15 -6.18
N TRP A 127 -8.04 -23.86 -6.57
CA TRP A 127 -7.61 -23.42 -7.91
C TRP A 127 -6.41 -22.46 -7.90
N SER A 128 -6.16 -21.76 -6.79
CA SER A 128 -4.98 -20.90 -6.64
C SER A 128 -4.52 -20.76 -5.19
N ASN A 129 -3.21 -20.63 -5.01
CA ASN A 129 -2.55 -20.27 -3.76
C ASN A 129 -2.35 -18.75 -3.61
N THR A 130 -2.94 -17.96 -4.49
CA THR A 130 -2.77 -16.49 -4.58
C THR A 130 -3.91 -15.71 -3.94
N ASN A 131 -4.96 -16.37 -3.49
CA ASN A 131 -6.09 -15.69 -2.84
C ASN A 131 -5.70 -15.32 -1.42
N TRP A 132 -6.12 -14.14 -1.01
CA TRP A 132 -5.80 -13.58 0.30
C TRP A 132 -6.96 -12.74 0.80
N GLU A 133 -6.99 -12.54 2.10
CA GLU A 133 -7.91 -11.66 2.79
C GLU A 133 -7.21 -10.98 3.97
N CYS A 134 -7.80 -9.89 4.46
CA CYS A 134 -7.28 -9.16 5.62
C CYS A 134 -7.98 -9.65 6.88
N ILE A 135 -7.23 -10.27 7.79
CA ILE A 135 -7.76 -10.87 9.02
C ILE A 135 -7.22 -10.13 10.25
N ASP A 136 -8.09 -9.88 11.23
CA ASP A 136 -7.65 -9.45 12.56
C ASP A 136 -7.21 -10.68 13.37
N THR A 137 -5.92 -10.99 13.30
CA THR A 137 -5.33 -12.16 13.96
C THR A 137 -5.34 -12.07 15.49
N LYS A 138 -5.80 -10.96 16.06
CA LYS A 138 -5.95 -10.83 17.52
C LYS A 138 -7.27 -11.39 18.04
N THR A 139 -8.27 -11.49 17.17
CA THR A 139 -9.64 -11.86 17.55
C THR A 139 -10.24 -12.95 16.68
N ASP A 140 -9.64 -13.23 15.52
CA ASP A 140 -10.10 -14.28 14.62
C ASP A 140 -9.81 -15.69 15.18
N LEU A 141 -10.82 -16.55 15.17
CA LEU A 141 -10.74 -17.91 15.70
C LEU A 141 -9.86 -18.83 14.85
N GLU A 142 -9.90 -18.66 13.53
CA GLU A 142 -9.31 -19.57 12.54
C GLU A 142 -7.90 -19.11 12.12
N SER A 143 -7.47 -17.93 12.59
CA SER A 143 -6.15 -17.35 12.35
C SER A 143 -5.70 -16.55 13.57
N CYS A 144 -5.76 -17.20 14.73
CA CYS A 144 -5.39 -16.59 15.99
C CYS A 144 -3.86 -16.49 16.15
N GLY A 145 -3.37 -15.30 16.48
CA GLY A 145 -1.95 -15.01 16.68
C GLY A 145 -1.12 -14.88 15.40
N GLY A 146 -1.72 -15.15 14.24
CA GLY A 146 -1.07 -15.08 12.92
C GLY A 146 -1.93 -15.76 11.86
N CYS A 147 -1.45 -15.81 10.62
CA CYS A 147 -2.19 -16.51 9.57
C CYS A 147 -1.97 -18.01 9.67
N VAL A 148 -3.04 -18.81 9.75
CA VAL A 148 -2.93 -20.28 9.63
C VAL A 148 -2.46 -20.68 8.23
N MET A 149 -2.84 -19.91 7.22
CA MET A 149 -2.36 -20.05 5.85
C MET A 149 -1.63 -18.78 5.43
N GLY A 150 -0.33 -18.89 5.15
CA GLY A 150 0.43 -17.77 4.61
C GLY A 150 0.08 -17.48 3.15
N VAL A 151 0.11 -16.20 2.76
CA VAL A 151 -0.01 -15.79 1.36
C VAL A 151 1.29 -16.10 0.61
N MET A 152 1.19 -16.66 -0.61
CA MET A 152 2.31 -16.83 -1.55
C MET A 152 3.57 -17.50 -0.99
N GLY A 153 3.39 -18.50 -0.13
CA GLY A 153 4.50 -19.29 0.44
C GLY A 153 5.16 -18.64 1.66
N THR A 154 4.57 -17.58 2.22
CA THR A 154 4.90 -17.17 3.59
C THR A 154 4.56 -18.31 4.57
N PRO A 155 5.35 -18.50 5.63
CA PRO A 155 5.09 -19.55 6.60
C PRO A 155 3.79 -19.26 7.36
N SER A 156 3.10 -20.32 7.76
CA SER A 156 2.01 -20.20 8.73
C SER A 156 2.57 -19.76 10.08
N SER A 157 1.85 -18.88 10.76
CA SER A 157 2.20 -18.36 12.09
C SER A 157 1.02 -18.39 13.06
N GLY A 158 -0.20 -18.59 12.55
CA GLY A 158 -1.42 -18.66 13.33
C GLY A 158 -1.82 -20.06 13.76
N VAL A 159 -2.83 -20.10 14.61
CA VAL A 159 -3.52 -21.31 15.06
C VAL A 159 -5.01 -21.14 14.83
N ASP A 160 -5.64 -22.20 14.33
CA ASP A 160 -7.09 -22.36 14.33
C ASP A 160 -7.50 -22.91 15.71
N CYS A 161 -8.14 -22.06 16.50
CA CYS A 161 -8.59 -22.41 17.85
C CYS A 161 -9.77 -23.38 17.86
N THR A 162 -10.55 -23.47 16.77
CA THR A 162 -11.69 -24.39 16.68
C THR A 162 -11.26 -25.82 16.35
N ALA A 163 -10.06 -25.98 15.77
CA ALA A 163 -9.41 -27.27 15.57
C ALA A 163 -8.80 -27.91 16.84
N ILE A 164 -8.88 -27.27 18.00
CA ILE A 164 -8.39 -27.84 19.27
C ILE A 164 -9.22 -29.08 19.64
N GLU A 165 -8.55 -30.22 19.87
CA GLU A 165 -9.23 -31.49 20.18
C GLU A 165 -10.09 -31.35 21.44
N GLY A 166 -11.39 -31.66 21.32
CA GLY A 166 -12.32 -31.69 22.44
C GLY A 166 -12.81 -30.32 22.89
N VAL A 167 -12.49 -29.24 22.17
CA VAL A 167 -12.99 -27.90 22.46
C VAL A 167 -14.49 -27.78 22.15
N GLU A 168 -15.23 -27.06 22.99
CA GLU A 168 -16.65 -26.76 22.79
C GLU A 168 -16.89 -25.24 22.72
N ASP A 169 -16.26 -24.47 23.61
CA ASP A 169 -16.30 -23.00 23.60
C ASP A 169 -14.89 -22.43 23.72
N VAL A 170 -14.52 -21.55 22.79
CA VAL A 170 -13.19 -20.98 22.64
C VAL A 170 -13.26 -19.59 22.02
N ALA A 171 -12.33 -18.73 22.39
CA ALA A 171 -12.10 -17.44 21.76
C ALA A 171 -10.63 -17.27 21.36
N CYS A 172 -10.40 -16.38 20.40
CA CYS A 172 -9.09 -15.76 20.23
C CYS A 172 -9.11 -14.42 20.97
N ASP A 173 -8.25 -14.27 21.97
CA ASP A 173 -8.07 -13.01 22.69
C ASP A 173 -6.61 -12.59 22.67
N GLY A 174 -6.34 -11.39 22.14
CA GLY A 174 -4.99 -10.85 22.01
C GLY A 174 -4.04 -11.75 21.21
N GLY A 175 -4.56 -12.53 20.26
CA GLY A 175 -3.78 -13.48 19.47
C GLY A 175 -3.42 -14.78 20.21
N LYS A 176 -4.20 -15.16 21.22
CA LYS A 176 -4.06 -16.42 21.95
C LYS A 176 -5.41 -17.13 22.04
N CYS A 177 -5.41 -18.43 21.79
CA CYS A 177 -6.59 -19.25 22.02
C CYS A 177 -6.87 -19.35 23.53
N GLN A 178 -8.10 -19.04 23.92
CA GLN A 178 -8.62 -19.17 25.26
C GLN A 178 -9.81 -20.11 25.25
N VAL A 179 -9.68 -21.25 25.92
CA VAL A 179 -10.71 -22.28 26.02
C VAL A 179 -11.56 -22.04 27.26
N PHE A 180 -12.88 -21.93 27.06
CA PHE A 180 -13.85 -21.74 28.14
C PHE A 180 -14.54 -23.05 28.54
N SER A 181 -14.82 -23.93 27.57
CA SER A 181 -15.41 -25.24 27.83
C SER A 181 -14.92 -26.31 26.86
N CYS A 182 -15.04 -27.57 27.30
CA CYS A 182 -14.65 -28.74 26.54
C CYS A 182 -15.81 -29.73 26.48
N ALA A 183 -15.87 -30.49 25.38
CA ALA A 183 -16.85 -31.53 25.16
C ALA A 183 -16.79 -32.63 26.26
N PRO A 184 -17.87 -33.41 26.45
CA PRO A 184 -17.90 -34.51 27.42
C PRO A 184 -16.72 -35.48 27.26
N GLY A 185 -16.11 -35.87 28.38
CA GLY A 185 -14.88 -36.69 28.40
C GLY A 185 -13.58 -35.88 28.34
N TYR A 186 -13.69 -34.54 28.33
CA TYR A 186 -12.56 -33.62 28.42
C TYR A 186 -12.76 -32.63 29.57
N ARG A 187 -11.66 -32.00 30.00
CA ARG A 187 -11.65 -30.84 30.88
C ARG A 187 -10.71 -29.78 30.32
N VAL A 188 -10.94 -28.52 30.67
CA VAL A 188 -10.01 -27.44 30.36
C VAL A 188 -8.68 -27.71 31.07
N SER A 189 -7.58 -27.53 30.34
CA SER A 189 -6.22 -27.60 30.89
C SER A 189 -5.98 -26.47 31.90
N ASP A 190 -4.99 -26.66 32.76
CA ASP A 190 -4.69 -25.68 33.82
C ASP A 190 -4.19 -24.33 33.25
N CYS A 191 -3.68 -24.34 32.00
CA CYS A 191 -3.27 -23.15 31.27
C CYS A 191 -4.42 -22.48 30.49
N GLY A 192 -5.60 -23.10 30.41
CA GLY A 192 -6.77 -22.54 29.71
C GLY A 192 -6.65 -22.50 28.19
N THR A 193 -5.68 -23.20 27.59
CA THR A 193 -5.41 -23.12 26.14
C THR A 193 -5.79 -24.38 25.36
N THR A 194 -6.06 -25.48 26.06
CA THR A 194 -6.40 -26.78 25.46
C THR A 194 -7.38 -27.55 26.32
N CYS A 195 -8.01 -28.58 25.72
CA CYS A 195 -8.79 -29.59 26.41
C CYS A 195 -7.97 -30.86 26.60
N VAL A 196 -8.04 -31.47 27.77
CA VAL A 196 -7.37 -32.73 28.10
C VAL A 196 -8.38 -33.78 28.52
N ARG A 197 -8.19 -35.03 28.09
CA ARG A 197 -9.11 -36.12 28.42
C ARG A 197 -9.21 -36.31 29.93
N THR A 198 -10.44 -36.43 30.42
CA THR A 198 -10.66 -36.85 31.80
C THR A 198 -10.42 -38.36 31.84
N SER A 199 -9.42 -38.81 32.60
CA SER A 199 -9.21 -40.24 32.81
C SER A 199 -10.45 -40.81 33.50
N HIS A 200 -11.19 -41.65 32.79
CA HIS A 200 -12.25 -42.46 33.36
C HIS A 200 -11.61 -43.39 34.39
N HIS A 201 -11.69 -43.04 35.68
CA HIS A 201 -11.63 -44.05 36.71
C HIS A 201 -12.95 -44.82 36.63
N THR A 202 -12.90 -45.97 35.96
CA THR A 202 -13.89 -47.04 36.09
C THR A 202 -13.95 -47.56 37.50
#